data_AF-A0A523AR45-F1
#
_entry.id   AF-A0A523AR45-F1
#
_cell.length_a   1.000
_cell.length_b   1.000
_cell.length_c   1.000
_cell.angle_alpha   90.00
_cell.angle_beta   90.00
_cell.angle_gamma   90.00
#
_symmetry.space_group_name_H-M   'P 1'
#
loop_
_entity.id
_entity.type
_entity.pdbx_description
1 polymer ?
#
loop_
_entity_poly.entity_id
_entity_poly.type
_entity_poly.pdbx_seq_one_letter_code
_entity_poly.pdbx_strand_id
1 'polypeptide(L)'
;MRIHPLPVLALLSSIAALVAGGLEVGGTTPWMLFISAAACLVALSVFVLYLTAPTHRPLEVPVEDFSLWVDAGEPAKDLQKLGPSELPLATMVLRSDLGSIVSNSELLCSRLSIALTKPELQDLAKFELVPRSRELLSVLRGAEASLSGSSSPETLRQLVSSLERAAIAAEAILRDLEGISLAKRGVGETYLLPLRRAIDRMVKDLKELKSNTESYLRLFLLTSQSGGGVPPSS
;
A
#
# COMPACT_ATOMS: atom_id res chain seq x y z
N MET A 1 -15.12 27.88 -12.43
CA MET A 1 -13.71 28.30 -12.56
C MET A 1 -13.56 29.66 -11.89
N ARG A 2 -12.84 29.76 -10.78
CA ARG A 2 -12.50 31.07 -10.17
C ARG A 2 -11.22 31.54 -10.85
N ILE A 3 -11.34 32.53 -11.74
CA ILE A 3 -10.18 33.12 -12.40
C ILE A 3 -9.43 33.92 -11.33
N HIS A 4 -8.21 33.51 -11.00
CA HIS A 4 -7.39 34.28 -10.06
C HIS A 4 -7.08 35.65 -10.67
N PRO A 5 -7.22 36.75 -9.90
CA PRO A 5 -7.11 38.11 -10.44
C PRO A 5 -5.67 38.46 -10.88
N LEU A 6 -4.66 37.79 -10.33
CA LEU A 6 -3.24 38.06 -10.57
C LEU A 6 -2.82 37.95 -12.06
N PRO A 7 -3.04 36.82 -12.77
CA PRO A 7 -2.67 36.71 -14.19
C PRO A 7 -3.47 37.66 -15.09
N VAL A 8 -4.73 37.96 -14.73
CA VAL A 8 -5.56 38.93 -15.48
C VAL A 8 -5.01 40.34 -15.32
N LEU A 9 -4.61 40.72 -14.10
CA LEU A 9 -4.01 42.02 -13.81
C LEU A 9 -2.63 42.18 -14.49
N ALA A 10 -1.83 41.11 -14.55
CA ALA A 10 -0.55 41.11 -15.25
C ALA A 10 -0.71 41.26 -16.78
N LEU A 11 -1.75 40.64 -17.36
CA LEU A 11 -2.06 40.81 -18.78
C LEU A 11 -2.55 42.23 -19.07
N LEU A 12 -3.45 42.76 -18.25
CA LEU A 12 -3.98 44.12 -18.39
C LEU A 12 -2.90 45.19 -18.24
N SER A 13 -1.96 45.02 -17.28
CA SER A 13 -0.85 45.95 -17.09
C SER A 13 0.14 45.92 -18.26
N SER A 14 0.40 44.74 -18.83
CA SER A 14 1.26 44.59 -20.01
C SER A 14 0.63 45.22 -21.26
N ILE A 15 -0.69 45.08 -21.46
CA ILE A 15 -1.40 45.71 -22.58
C ILE A 15 -1.43 47.23 -22.42
N ALA A 16 -1.69 47.73 -21.20
CA ALA A 16 -1.65 49.16 -20.91
C ALA A 16 -0.27 49.78 -21.17
N ALA A 17 0.81 49.08 -20.80
CA ALA A 17 2.18 49.51 -21.07
C ALA A 17 2.52 49.54 -22.57
N LEU A 18 2.02 48.56 -23.35
CA LEU A 18 2.20 48.51 -24.80
C LEU A 18 1.45 49.66 -25.50
N VAL A 19 0.22 49.94 -25.07
CA VAL A 19 -0.61 51.02 -25.62
C VAL A 19 -0.02 52.39 -25.29
N ALA A 20 0.46 52.60 -24.05
CA ALA A 20 1.13 53.82 -23.65
C ALA A 20 2.45 54.05 -24.43
N GLY A 21 3.21 52.98 -24.70
CA GLY A 21 4.43 53.05 -25.51
C GLY A 21 4.18 53.31 -27.00
N GLY A 22 3.05 52.86 -27.54
CA GLY A 22 2.66 53.07 -28.93
C GLY A 22 2.01 54.42 -29.22
N LEU A 23 1.43 55.08 -28.21
CA LEU A 23 0.77 56.39 -28.34
C LEU A 23 1.74 57.60 -28.26
N GLU A 24 3.06 57.36 -28.34
CA GLU A 24 4.12 58.39 -28.25
C GLU A 24 3.95 59.35 -27.05
N VAL A 25 3.38 58.87 -25.94
CA VAL A 25 3.28 59.66 -24.71
C VAL A 25 4.66 59.68 -24.05
N GLY A 26 5.54 60.56 -24.52
CA GLY A 26 6.82 60.87 -23.88
C GLY A 26 8.07 60.25 -24.51
N GLY A 27 8.25 60.35 -25.83
CA GLY A 27 9.54 60.11 -26.48
C GLY A 27 10.02 58.66 -26.37
N THR A 28 9.33 57.75 -27.07
CA THR A 28 9.65 56.33 -27.04
C THR A 28 10.76 56.00 -28.04
N THR A 29 11.86 55.43 -27.54
CA THR A 29 12.95 54.93 -28.40
C THR A 29 12.54 53.57 -29.00
N PRO A 30 12.93 53.25 -30.24
CA PRO A 30 12.51 52.01 -30.91
C PRO A 30 12.83 50.74 -30.11
N TRP A 31 13.89 50.75 -29.28
CA TRP A 31 14.21 49.66 -28.37
C TRP A 31 13.16 49.40 -27.27
N MET A 32 12.45 50.42 -26.81
CA MET A 32 11.39 50.26 -25.80
C MET A 32 10.17 49.52 -26.35
N LEU A 33 9.87 49.68 -27.64
CA LEU A 33 8.81 48.93 -28.31
C LEU A 33 9.15 47.43 -28.35
N PHE A 34 10.41 47.07 -28.62
CA PHE A 34 10.85 45.67 -28.60
C PHE A 34 10.75 45.04 -27.20
N ILE A 35 11.15 45.77 -26.16
CA ILE A 35 11.08 45.29 -24.77
C ILE A 35 9.61 45.11 -24.34
N SER A 36 8.73 46.05 -24.70
CA SER A 36 7.30 45.97 -24.39
C SER A 36 6.62 44.82 -25.13
N ALA A 37 6.95 44.61 -26.41
CA ALA A 37 6.46 43.48 -27.19
C ALA A 37 6.92 42.13 -26.61
N ALA A 38 8.18 42.03 -26.16
CA ALA A 38 8.70 40.84 -25.51
C ALA A 38 7.99 40.56 -24.18
N ALA A 39 7.76 41.60 -23.35
CA ALA A 39 7.01 41.46 -22.11
C ALA A 39 5.56 41.00 -22.35
N CYS A 40 4.92 41.53 -23.40
CA CYS A 40 3.58 41.11 -23.81
C CYS A 40 3.54 39.65 -24.26
N LEU A 41 4.54 39.19 -25.02
CA LEU A 41 4.66 37.79 -25.41
C LEU A 41 4.87 36.87 -24.20
N VAL A 42 5.68 37.27 -23.22
CA VAL A 42 5.87 36.50 -21.98
C VAL A 42 4.57 36.44 -21.18
N ALA A 43 3.88 37.57 -20.99
CA ALA A 43 2.60 37.63 -20.29
C ALA A 43 1.54 36.77 -21.00
N LEU A 44 1.49 36.83 -22.33
CA LEU A 44 0.60 36.03 -23.15
C LEU A 44 0.99 34.54 -23.11
N SER A 45 2.28 34.20 -23.08
CA SER A 45 2.72 32.80 -22.90
C SER A 45 2.34 32.26 -21.53
N VAL A 46 2.44 33.07 -20.47
CA VAL A 46 2.05 32.67 -19.11
C VAL A 46 0.53 32.55 -19.02
N PHE A 47 -0.21 33.44 -19.68
CA PHE A 47 -1.67 33.38 -19.74
C PHE A 47 -2.17 32.19 -20.56
N VAL A 48 -1.53 31.90 -21.70
CA VAL A 48 -1.77 30.69 -22.49
C VAL A 48 -1.39 29.48 -21.66
N LEU A 49 -0.22 29.42 -21.03
CA LEU A 49 0.14 28.34 -20.10
C LEU A 49 -0.83 28.21 -18.93
N TYR A 50 -1.50 29.27 -18.49
CA TYR A 50 -2.52 29.21 -17.46
C TYR A 50 -3.87 28.69 -17.99
N LEU A 51 -4.23 29.02 -19.24
CA LEU A 51 -5.45 28.58 -19.91
C LEU A 51 -5.34 27.18 -20.55
N THR A 52 -4.15 26.84 -21.05
CA THR A 52 -3.76 25.56 -21.64
C THR A 52 -2.95 24.71 -20.67
N ALA A 53 -2.66 25.20 -19.46
CA ALA A 53 -2.38 24.32 -18.33
C ALA A 53 -3.51 23.32 -18.37
N PRO A 54 -3.22 22.01 -18.53
CA PRO A 54 -4.27 21.04 -18.65
C PRO A 54 -5.17 21.26 -17.45
N THR A 55 -6.42 21.67 -17.72
CA THR A 55 -7.56 21.44 -16.85
C THR A 55 -7.32 20.03 -16.39
N HIS A 56 -6.98 19.86 -15.10
CA HIS A 56 -6.52 18.59 -14.55
C HIS A 56 -7.28 17.49 -15.28
N ARG A 57 -6.56 16.70 -16.09
CA ARG A 57 -7.15 15.54 -16.76
C ARG A 57 -8.00 14.86 -15.69
N PRO A 58 -9.25 14.46 -16.00
CA PRO A 58 -10.13 13.84 -15.01
C PRO A 58 -9.29 12.79 -14.28
N LEU A 59 -9.07 13.04 -12.98
CA LEU A 59 -8.10 12.40 -12.11
C LEU A 59 -7.42 11.19 -12.74
N GLU A 60 -6.18 11.32 -13.22
CA GLU A 60 -5.24 10.21 -13.03
C GLU A 60 -5.03 10.13 -11.52
N VAL A 61 -5.99 9.49 -10.87
CA VAL A 61 -5.82 8.92 -9.55
C VAL A 61 -4.47 8.20 -9.61
N PRO A 62 -3.44 8.61 -8.86
CA PRO A 62 -2.24 7.81 -8.78
C PRO A 62 -2.69 6.47 -8.20
N VAL A 63 -2.81 5.48 -9.09
CA VAL A 63 -3.10 4.10 -8.73
C VAL A 63 -1.96 3.71 -7.81
N GLU A 64 -2.30 3.33 -6.58
CA GLU A 64 -1.26 3.02 -5.61
C GLU A 64 -0.37 1.90 -6.16
N ASP A 65 0.92 2.19 -6.28
CA ASP A 65 1.90 1.23 -6.71
C ASP A 65 2.11 0.21 -5.57
N PHE A 66 1.50 -0.95 -5.76
CA PHE A 66 1.81 -2.20 -5.05
C PHE A 66 2.98 -2.93 -5.72
N SER A 67 3.82 -2.23 -6.48
CA SER A 67 5.02 -2.78 -7.11
C SER A 67 6.03 -3.34 -6.09
N LEU A 68 5.95 -2.89 -4.83
CA LEU A 68 6.73 -3.39 -3.69
C LEU A 68 6.03 -4.51 -2.90
N TRP A 69 4.87 -4.99 -3.34
CA TRP A 69 4.23 -6.14 -2.70
C TRP A 69 5.12 -7.37 -2.88
N VAL A 70 5.64 -7.89 -1.78
CA VAL A 70 6.50 -9.07 -1.81
C VAL A 70 5.62 -10.27 -2.13
N ASP A 71 5.86 -10.90 -3.28
CA ASP A 71 5.16 -12.12 -3.63
C ASP A 71 5.64 -13.24 -2.70
N ALA A 72 4.75 -13.70 -1.82
CA ALA A 72 5.02 -14.83 -0.93
C ALA A 72 5.01 -16.17 -1.71
N GLY A 73 4.57 -16.18 -2.98
CA GLY A 73 4.53 -17.37 -3.82
C GLY A 73 3.60 -18.45 -3.24
N GLU A 74 4.18 -19.58 -2.82
CA GLU A 74 3.48 -20.68 -2.15
C GLU A 74 4.02 -20.80 -0.71
N PRO A 75 3.46 -20.04 0.25
CA PRO A 75 4.05 -19.87 1.57
C PRO A 75 4.14 -21.21 2.31
N ALA A 76 5.34 -21.50 2.81
CA ALA A 76 5.71 -22.69 3.56
C ALA A 76 5.47 -24.02 2.82
N LYS A 77 5.34 -24.02 1.49
CA LYS A 77 5.26 -25.26 0.70
C LYS A 77 6.50 -26.13 0.86
N ASP A 78 7.66 -25.52 1.07
CA ASP A 78 8.91 -26.24 1.29
C ASP A 78 8.91 -27.08 2.58
N LEU A 79 8.01 -26.81 3.54
CA LEU A 79 7.81 -27.68 4.70
C LEU A 79 7.38 -29.10 4.33
N GLN A 80 6.74 -29.31 3.17
CA GLN A 80 6.33 -30.63 2.71
C GLN A 80 7.52 -31.53 2.33
N LYS A 81 8.68 -30.92 2.04
CA LYS A 81 9.91 -31.64 1.70
C LYS A 81 10.77 -31.95 2.93
N LEU A 82 10.46 -31.29 4.06
CA LEU A 82 11.28 -31.37 5.27
C LEU A 82 10.86 -32.53 6.16
N GLY A 83 11.86 -33.22 6.69
CA GLY A 83 11.65 -34.28 7.68
C GLY A 83 11.40 -33.71 9.08
N PRO A 84 10.84 -34.50 10.00
CA PRO A 84 10.57 -34.07 11.38
C PRO A 84 11.86 -33.77 12.18
N SER A 85 13.01 -34.33 11.78
CA SER A 85 14.32 -33.99 12.34
C SER A 85 14.82 -32.60 11.94
N GLU A 86 14.18 -31.94 10.97
CA GLU A 86 14.61 -30.68 10.38
C GLU A 86 13.83 -29.48 10.93
N LEU A 87 13.37 -29.57 12.19
CA LEU A 87 12.63 -28.50 12.89
C LEU A 87 13.32 -27.12 12.83
N PRO A 88 14.66 -26.98 12.96
CA PRO A 88 15.32 -25.69 12.82
C PRO A 88 15.19 -25.11 11.40
N LEU A 89 15.29 -25.94 10.37
CA LEU A 89 15.16 -25.53 8.97
C LEU A 89 13.71 -25.16 8.65
N ALA A 90 12.74 -25.94 9.15
CA ALA A 90 11.32 -25.62 9.06
C ALA A 90 10.99 -24.28 9.72
N THR A 91 11.58 -23.99 10.89
CA THR A 91 11.42 -22.69 11.57
C THR A 91 12.00 -21.54 10.74
N MET A 92 13.13 -21.76 10.06
CA MET A 92 13.76 -20.75 9.20
C MET A 92 12.91 -20.42 7.98
N VAL A 93 12.34 -21.44 7.31
CA VAL A 93 11.41 -21.25 6.18
C VAL A 93 10.18 -20.47 6.64
N LEU A 94 9.55 -20.91 7.73
CA LEU A 94 8.39 -20.24 8.31
C LEU A 94 8.66 -18.78 8.67
N ARG A 95 9.86 -18.49 9.20
CA ARG A 95 10.25 -17.12 9.53
C ARG A 95 10.42 -16.25 8.27
N SER A 96 11.03 -16.79 7.22
CA SER A 96 11.20 -16.08 5.95
C SER A 96 9.85 -15.70 5.33
N ASP A 97 8.93 -16.68 5.28
CA ASP A 97 7.62 -16.47 4.68
C ASP A 97 6.75 -15.54 5.55
N LEU A 98 6.78 -15.71 6.87
CA LEU A 98 6.09 -14.82 7.79
C LEU A 98 6.66 -13.39 7.74
N GLY A 99 7.98 -13.22 7.61
CA GLY A 99 8.62 -11.91 7.45
C GLY A 99 8.16 -11.19 6.19
N SER A 100 7.93 -11.92 5.10
CA SER A 100 7.35 -11.38 3.87
C SER A 100 5.90 -10.91 4.10
N ILE A 101 5.10 -11.70 4.81
CA ILE A 101 3.71 -11.33 5.16
C ILE A 101 3.69 -10.12 6.12
N VAL A 102 4.60 -10.04 7.09
CA VAL A 102 4.75 -8.89 7.99
C VAL A 102 5.04 -7.63 7.18
N SER A 103 6.00 -7.68 6.25
CA SER A 103 6.32 -6.55 5.38
C SER A 103 5.11 -6.10 4.53
N ASN A 104 4.36 -7.05 3.98
CA ASN A 104 3.13 -6.75 3.24
C ASN A 104 2.04 -6.12 4.13
N SER A 105 1.94 -6.55 5.39
CA SER A 105 1.02 -5.95 6.38
C SER A 105 1.43 -4.52 6.76
N GLU A 106 2.72 -4.23 6.89
CA GLU A 106 3.25 -2.87 7.09
C GLU A 106 2.90 -1.96 5.91
N LEU A 107 3.11 -2.46 4.68
CA LEU A 107 2.75 -1.75 3.47
C LEU A 107 1.24 -1.46 3.44
N LEU A 108 0.39 -2.45 3.74
CA LEU A 108 -1.06 -2.26 3.83
C LEU A 108 -1.44 -1.19 4.86
N CYS A 109 -0.87 -1.22 6.07
CA CYS A 109 -1.13 -0.23 7.11
C CYS A 109 -0.73 1.19 6.68
N SER A 110 0.43 1.32 6.04
CA SER A 110 0.93 2.58 5.50
C SER A 110 -0.01 3.12 4.41
N ARG A 111 -0.39 2.26 3.46
CA ARG A 111 -1.29 2.62 2.35
C ARG A 111 -2.70 2.98 2.83
N LEU A 112 -3.27 2.23 3.78
CA LEU A 112 -4.55 2.59 4.41
C LEU A 112 -4.47 3.96 5.08
N SER A 113 -3.37 4.27 5.77
CA SER A 113 -3.18 5.58 6.41
C SER A 113 -3.12 6.70 5.38
N ILE A 114 -2.43 6.50 4.25
CA ILE A 114 -2.38 7.45 3.14
C ILE A 114 -3.76 7.60 2.48
N ALA A 115 -4.48 6.49 2.26
CA ALA A 115 -5.82 6.51 1.69
C ALA A 115 -6.79 7.35 2.55
N LEU A 116 -6.70 7.29 3.88
CA LEU A 116 -7.51 8.12 4.79
C LEU A 116 -7.24 9.63 4.68
N THR A 117 -6.07 10.04 4.19
CA THR A 117 -5.78 11.47 4.00
C THR A 117 -6.51 12.07 2.79
N LYS A 118 -7.02 11.22 1.89
CA LYS A 118 -7.72 11.66 0.67
C LYS A 118 -9.15 12.07 1.02
N PRO A 119 -9.61 13.26 0.59
CA PRO A 119 -10.92 13.79 0.93
C PRO A 119 -12.07 12.88 0.45
N GLU A 120 -11.90 12.16 -0.67
CA GLU A 120 -12.93 11.23 -1.16
C GLU A 120 -13.10 9.99 -0.25
N LEU A 121 -12.12 9.73 0.61
CA LEU A 121 -11.98 8.52 1.41
C LEU A 121 -12.00 8.78 2.91
N GLN A 122 -12.20 10.02 3.37
CA GLN A 122 -12.26 10.33 4.82
C GLN A 122 -13.37 9.56 5.55
N ASP A 123 -14.45 9.20 4.86
CA ASP A 123 -15.51 8.35 5.41
C ASP A 123 -15.02 6.96 5.85
N LEU A 124 -13.90 6.47 5.30
CA LEU A 124 -13.26 5.22 5.72
C LEU A 124 -12.78 5.26 7.18
N ALA A 125 -12.53 6.46 7.74
CA ALA A 125 -12.10 6.60 9.13
C ALA A 125 -13.12 6.01 10.12
N LYS A 126 -14.42 5.99 9.74
CA LYS A 126 -15.51 5.40 10.53
C LYS A 126 -15.40 3.88 10.70
N PHE A 127 -14.67 3.20 9.81
CA PHE A 127 -14.52 1.75 9.81
C PHE A 127 -13.29 1.29 10.59
N GLU A 128 -12.51 2.23 11.14
CA GLU A 128 -11.34 1.93 11.98
C GLU A 128 -10.33 0.97 11.31
N LEU A 129 -10.20 1.05 9.97
CA LEU A 129 -9.35 0.13 9.19
C LEU A 129 -7.87 0.26 9.55
N VAL A 130 -7.40 1.48 9.81
CA VAL A 130 -6.01 1.73 10.20
C VAL A 130 -5.66 1.10 11.55
N PRO A 131 -6.37 1.37 12.67
CA PRO A 131 -6.05 0.72 13.94
C PRO A 131 -6.17 -0.80 13.86
N ARG A 132 -7.16 -1.35 13.14
CA ARG A 132 -7.27 -2.81 12.92
C ARG A 132 -6.12 -3.39 12.09
N SER A 133 -5.64 -2.67 11.07
CA SER A 133 -4.45 -3.09 10.33
C SER A 133 -3.18 -3.08 11.20
N ARG A 134 -3.06 -2.14 12.15
CA ARG A 134 -1.97 -2.10 13.12
C ARG A 134 -2.05 -3.25 14.13
N GLU A 135 -3.25 -3.60 14.56
CA GLU A 135 -3.49 -4.77 15.40
C GLU A 135 -3.11 -6.07 14.67
N LEU A 136 -3.51 -6.22 13.41
CA LEU A 136 -3.07 -7.34 12.58
C LEU A 136 -1.54 -7.40 12.50
N LEU A 137 -0.88 -6.28 12.21
CA LEU A 137 0.57 -6.18 12.17
C LEU A 137 1.23 -6.55 13.51
N SER A 138 0.66 -6.14 14.64
CA SER A 138 1.20 -6.47 15.96
C SER A 138 1.11 -7.96 16.26
N VAL A 139 0.01 -8.62 15.87
CA VAL A 139 -0.15 -10.08 15.96
C VAL A 139 0.90 -10.79 15.12
N LEU A 140 1.12 -10.35 13.88
CA LEU A 140 2.11 -10.96 12.97
C LEU A 140 3.55 -10.80 13.48
N ARG A 141 3.93 -9.61 13.95
CA ARG A 141 5.24 -9.38 14.57
C ARG A 141 5.43 -10.20 15.84
N GLY A 142 4.37 -10.36 16.64
CA GLY A 142 4.38 -11.24 17.80
C GLY A 142 4.69 -12.69 17.42
N ALA A 143 4.04 -13.19 16.36
CA ALA A 143 4.27 -14.53 15.84
C ALA A 143 5.71 -14.72 15.29
N GLU A 144 6.23 -13.72 14.58
CA GLU A 144 7.62 -13.73 14.08
C GLU A 144 8.66 -13.73 15.21
N ALA A 145 8.41 -12.94 16.27
CA ALA A 145 9.24 -12.90 17.46
C ALA A 145 9.23 -14.25 18.20
N SER A 146 8.06 -14.90 18.32
CA SER A 146 7.94 -16.24 18.91
C SER A 146 8.78 -17.28 18.17
N LEU A 147 8.80 -17.23 16.83
CA LEU A 147 9.63 -18.12 16.01
C LEU A 147 11.13 -17.87 16.18
N SER A 148 11.53 -16.64 16.52
CA SER A 148 12.94 -16.28 16.70
C SER A 148 13.52 -16.73 18.05
N GLY A 149 12.66 -16.94 19.05
CA GLY A 149 13.10 -17.26 20.42
C GLY A 149 13.40 -18.74 20.67
N SER A 150 12.60 -19.67 20.13
CA SER A 150 12.83 -21.11 20.29
C SER A 150 12.16 -21.95 19.20
N SER A 151 12.91 -22.89 18.62
CA SER A 151 12.40 -23.89 17.69
C SER A 151 11.83 -25.08 18.49
N SER A 152 10.56 -24.98 18.87
CA SER A 152 9.85 -26.04 19.59
C SER A 152 8.50 -26.35 18.93
N PRO A 153 7.97 -27.59 19.08
CA PRO A 153 6.65 -27.92 18.56
C PRO A 153 5.54 -27.08 19.21
N GLU A 154 5.75 -26.62 20.44
CA GLU A 154 4.81 -25.71 21.13
C GLU A 154 4.81 -24.31 20.50
N THR A 155 5.99 -23.82 20.09
CA THR A 155 6.12 -22.58 19.30
C THR A 155 5.34 -22.68 17.99
N LEU A 156 5.41 -23.83 17.30
CA LEU A 156 4.65 -24.05 16.07
C LEU A 156 3.13 -24.11 16.30
N ARG A 157 2.66 -24.67 17.43
CA ARG A 157 1.23 -24.61 17.80
C ARG A 157 0.77 -23.19 18.08
N GLN A 158 1.57 -22.41 18.79
CA GLN A 158 1.30 -20.99 19.05
C GLN A 158 1.33 -20.16 17.76
N LEU A 159 2.19 -20.52 16.81
CA LEU A 159 2.20 -19.90 15.48
C LEU A 159 0.88 -20.17 14.77
N VAL A 160 0.42 -21.43 14.69
CA VAL A 160 -0.85 -21.79 14.03
C VAL A 160 -2.04 -21.00 14.58
N SER A 161 -2.15 -20.88 15.91
CA SER A 161 -3.24 -20.10 16.52
C SER A 161 -3.11 -18.59 16.27
N SER A 162 -1.89 -18.08 16.15
CA SER A 162 -1.65 -16.67 15.81
C SER A 162 -1.94 -16.38 14.34
N LEU A 163 -1.59 -17.30 13.44
CA LEU A 163 -1.93 -17.22 12.01
C LEU A 163 -3.44 -17.29 11.78
N GLU A 164 -4.15 -18.13 12.53
CA GLU A 164 -5.61 -18.19 12.48
C GLU A 164 -6.25 -16.86 12.90
N ARG A 165 -5.82 -16.28 14.03
CA ARG A 165 -6.29 -14.96 14.48
C ARG A 165 -5.97 -13.87 13.45
N ALA A 166 -4.78 -13.90 12.88
CA ALA A 166 -4.37 -12.96 11.84
C ALA A 166 -5.23 -13.10 10.57
N ALA A 167 -5.51 -14.33 10.12
CA ALA A 167 -6.36 -14.59 8.96
C ALA A 167 -7.80 -14.06 9.19
N ILE A 168 -8.39 -14.32 10.36
CA ILE A 168 -9.72 -13.82 10.73
C ILE A 168 -9.74 -12.29 10.74
N ALA A 169 -8.72 -11.65 11.32
CA ALA A 169 -8.61 -10.20 11.35
C ALA A 169 -8.48 -9.61 9.94
N ALA A 170 -7.63 -10.21 9.10
CA ALA A 170 -7.44 -9.81 7.70
C ALA A 170 -8.72 -9.97 6.87
N GLU A 171 -9.46 -11.07 7.03
CA GLU A 171 -10.77 -11.27 6.40
C GLU A 171 -11.78 -10.21 6.82
N ALA A 172 -11.80 -9.86 8.09
CA ALA A 172 -12.72 -8.86 8.58
C ALA A 172 -12.41 -7.48 7.95
N ILE A 173 -11.12 -7.11 7.80
CA ILE A 173 -10.72 -5.90 7.09
C ILE A 173 -11.07 -5.98 5.59
N LEU A 174 -10.89 -7.14 4.95
CA LEU A 174 -11.25 -7.38 3.55
C LEU A 174 -12.75 -7.17 3.31
N ARG A 175 -13.61 -7.75 4.16
CA ARG A 175 -15.08 -7.59 4.07
C ARG A 175 -15.50 -6.14 4.19
N ASP A 176 -14.88 -5.38 5.08
CA ASP A 176 -15.19 -3.96 5.25
C ASP A 176 -14.75 -3.16 4.02
N LEU A 177 -13.55 -3.44 3.49
CA LEU A 177 -13.06 -2.84 2.24
C LEU A 177 -13.97 -3.17 1.04
N GLU A 178 -14.50 -4.38 0.96
CA GLU A 178 -15.49 -4.80 -0.04
C GLU A 178 -16.80 -4.01 0.09
N GLY A 179 -17.34 -3.94 1.31
CA GLY A 179 -18.55 -3.17 1.60
C GLY A 179 -18.40 -1.70 1.22
N ILE A 180 -17.23 -1.11 1.52
CA ILE A 180 -16.98 0.30 1.21
C ILE A 180 -16.75 0.51 -0.29
N SER A 181 -16.02 -0.38 -0.96
CA SER A 181 -15.82 -0.33 -2.41
C SER A 181 -17.15 -0.40 -3.17
N LEU A 182 -18.10 -1.21 -2.70
CA LEU A 182 -19.43 -1.31 -3.29
C LEU A 182 -20.26 -0.03 -3.08
N ALA A 183 -20.09 0.64 -1.93
CA ALA A 183 -20.78 1.88 -1.60
C ALA A 183 -20.19 3.12 -2.30
N LYS A 184 -18.89 3.13 -2.61
CA LYS A 184 -18.15 4.27 -3.16
C LYS A 184 -17.67 4.03 -4.61
N ARG A 185 -18.56 3.52 -5.47
CA ARG A 185 -18.29 3.29 -6.90
C ARG A 185 -17.69 4.54 -7.57
N GLY A 186 -16.68 4.36 -8.43
CA GLY A 186 -15.99 5.44 -9.14
C GLY A 186 -14.57 5.74 -8.61
N VAL A 187 -14.29 6.98 -8.22
CA VAL A 187 -12.93 7.42 -7.81
C VAL A 187 -12.43 6.65 -6.58
N GLY A 188 -13.32 6.34 -5.62
CA GLY A 188 -12.96 5.56 -4.44
C GLY A 188 -12.59 4.11 -4.76
N GLU A 189 -13.24 3.50 -5.73
CA GLU A 189 -12.93 2.14 -6.20
C GLU A 189 -11.52 2.06 -6.78
N THR A 190 -11.04 3.11 -7.45
CA THR A 190 -9.68 3.14 -8.03
C THR A 190 -8.60 3.08 -6.95
N TYR A 191 -8.86 3.66 -5.77
CA TYR A 191 -7.95 3.60 -4.61
C TYR A 191 -8.12 2.34 -3.76
N LEU A 192 -9.36 1.84 -3.63
CA LEU A 192 -9.67 0.71 -2.76
C LEU A 192 -9.41 -0.64 -3.42
N LEU A 193 -9.50 -0.73 -4.75
CA LEU A 193 -9.31 -1.99 -5.48
C LEU A 193 -7.91 -2.59 -5.28
N PRO A 194 -6.81 -1.81 -5.37
CA PRO A 194 -5.47 -2.33 -5.07
C PRO A 194 -5.33 -2.82 -3.62
N LEU A 195 -5.85 -2.06 -2.65
CA LEU A 195 -5.88 -2.44 -1.23
C LEU A 195 -6.67 -3.74 -1.00
N ARG A 196 -7.81 -3.90 -1.67
CA ARG A 196 -8.63 -5.11 -1.60
C ARG A 196 -7.88 -6.33 -2.14
N ARG A 197 -7.22 -6.18 -3.31
CA ARG A 197 -6.44 -7.27 -3.90
C ARG A 197 -5.26 -7.66 -3.02
N ALA A 198 -4.57 -6.67 -2.44
CA ALA A 198 -3.49 -6.89 -1.49
C ALA A 198 -3.96 -7.68 -0.27
N ILE A 199 -5.04 -7.26 0.38
CA ILE A 199 -5.52 -7.96 1.57
C ILE A 199 -6.14 -9.33 1.27
N ASP A 200 -6.81 -9.51 0.13
CA ASP A 200 -7.29 -10.82 -0.34
C ASP A 200 -6.14 -11.81 -0.54
N ARG A 201 -5.03 -11.35 -1.13
CA ARG A 201 -3.80 -12.16 -1.25
C ARG A 201 -3.24 -12.51 0.13
N MET A 202 -3.09 -11.53 1.01
CA MET A 202 -2.59 -11.79 2.37
C MET A 202 -3.46 -12.78 3.15
N VAL A 203 -4.79 -12.75 3.00
CA VAL A 203 -5.70 -13.74 3.61
C VAL A 203 -5.39 -15.14 3.10
N LYS A 204 -5.16 -15.31 1.78
CA LYS A 204 -4.80 -16.59 1.19
C LYS A 204 -3.44 -17.06 1.70
N ASP A 205 -2.45 -16.18 1.70
CA ASP A 205 -1.09 -16.49 2.16
C ASP A 205 -1.09 -16.95 3.63
N LEU A 206 -1.85 -16.27 4.50
CA LEU A 206 -1.99 -16.64 5.91
C LEU A 206 -2.65 -18.00 6.11
N LYS A 207 -3.70 -18.31 5.33
CA LYS A 207 -4.39 -19.60 5.39
C LYS A 207 -3.51 -20.74 4.91
N GLU A 208 -2.77 -20.52 3.83
CA GLU A 208 -1.85 -21.51 3.27
C GLU A 208 -0.66 -21.75 4.20
N LEU A 209 -0.06 -20.68 4.74
CA LEU A 209 0.98 -20.76 5.76
C LEU A 209 0.50 -21.55 6.99
N LYS A 210 -0.72 -21.27 7.47
CA LYS A 210 -1.35 -22.02 8.57
C LYS A 210 -1.49 -23.51 8.22
N SER A 211 -2.07 -23.82 7.06
CA SER A 211 -2.33 -25.20 6.64
C SER A 211 -1.05 -26.02 6.47
N ASN A 212 -0.02 -25.43 5.87
CA ASN A 212 1.29 -26.06 5.70
C ASN A 212 1.99 -26.27 7.05
N THR A 213 1.91 -25.29 7.96
CA THR A 213 2.43 -25.43 9.32
C THR A 213 1.73 -26.54 10.10
N GLU A 214 0.40 -26.61 10.05
CA GLU A 214 -0.37 -27.67 10.69
C GLU A 214 -0.01 -29.06 10.16
N SER A 215 0.15 -29.17 8.84
CA SER A 215 0.50 -30.42 8.17
C SER A 215 1.88 -30.92 8.63
N TYR A 216 2.86 -30.00 8.67
CA TYR A 216 4.20 -30.31 9.19
C TYR A 216 4.17 -30.72 10.67
N LEU A 217 3.40 -30.00 11.51
CA LEU A 217 3.26 -30.33 12.92
C LEU A 217 2.64 -31.73 13.13
N ARG A 218 1.63 -32.10 12.31
CA ARG A 218 1.03 -33.44 12.36
C ARG A 218 2.06 -34.52 12.03
N LEU A 219 2.85 -34.33 10.97
CA LEU A 219 3.93 -35.26 10.60
C LEU A 219 4.94 -35.40 11.73
N PHE A 220 5.37 -34.28 12.32
CA PHE A 220 6.31 -34.26 13.45
C PHE A 220 5.81 -35.07 14.65
N LEU A 221 4.54 -34.89 15.04
CA LEU A 221 3.95 -35.60 16.18
C LEU A 221 3.79 -37.11 15.92
N LEU A 222 3.42 -37.50 14.70
CA LEU A 222 3.28 -38.91 14.32
C LEU A 222 4.62 -39.65 14.34
N THR A 223 5.68 -39.04 13.81
CA THR A 223 7.01 -39.67 13.78
C THR A 223 7.64 -39.73 15.18
N SER A 224 7.38 -38.74 16.03
CA SER A 224 7.87 -38.72 17.42
C SER A 224 7.25 -39.82 18.29
N GLN A 225 6.02 -40.26 18.01
CA GLN A 225 5.40 -41.39 18.72
C GLN A 225 5.90 -42.76 18.24
N SER A 226 6.35 -42.86 16.98
CA SER A 226 6.86 -44.12 16.40
C SER A 226 8.29 -44.49 16.83
N GLY A 227 9.07 -43.53 17.36
CA GLY A 227 10.48 -43.74 17.74
C GLY A 227 10.72 -44.31 19.14
N GLY A 228 9.66 -44.57 19.92
CA GLY A 228 9.74 -45.08 21.31
C GLY A 228 9.82 -46.61 21.46
N GLY A 229 10.12 -47.35 20.38
CA GLY A 229 10.25 -48.80 20.41
C GLY A 229 11.55 -49.24 21.10
N VAL A 230 11.42 -49.75 22.32
CA VAL A 230 12.47 -50.42 23.09
C VAL A 230 13.21 -51.44 22.21
N PRO A 231 14.56 -51.42 22.11
CA PRO A 231 15.28 -52.47 21.41
C PRO A 231 15.10 -53.80 22.16
N PRO A 232 14.85 -54.93 21.48
CA PRO A 232 14.87 -56.23 22.13
C PRO A 232 16.28 -56.49 22.66
N SER A 233 16.39 -56.53 23.99
CA SER A 233 17.58 -57.02 24.68
C SER A 233 17.92 -58.41 24.17
N SER A 234 19.07 -58.51 23.49
CA SER A 234 19.72 -59.77 23.13
C SER A 234 20.92 -59.97 24.04
#